data_AF-A0A4Y7QJG8-F1
#
_entry.id   AF-A0A4Y7QJG8-F1
#
_cell.length_a   1.000
_cell.length_b   1.000
_cell.length_c   1.000
_cell.angle_alpha   90.00
_cell.angle_beta   90.00
_cell.angle_gamma   90.00
#
_symmetry.space_group_name_H-M   'P 1'
#
loop_
_entity.id
_entity.type
_entity.pdbx_description
1 polymer ?
#
loop_
_entity_poly.entity_id
_entity_poly.type
_entity_poly.pdbx_seq_one_letter_code
_entity_poly.pdbx_strand_id
1 'polypeptide(L)'
;MQSTFTLTRIVFFCIILFFNLLSFIFVLFNIGTARSASLPVSPGAAFVLFDSSLLFILLTLTYAGERQYVKWTSLVKFECIWTCMTTLLRFADSITVSAIGPATFCSASVSFPLCASSTLTVAASWLCAMSLGAYATTLVVAIKYHQQVRPHILGRSMSSVAWFAEGPPVPAKDAPRLVLSIPLDTLDIKSSDSESALTMPTIPEPCVLPPQEANHRPKWALDISARPGRDHPFLGRKLQSEPSVYSCDRESRVDPVHEASRETLVFANYMTVVREERTSAPSMPNWSVFLRSGSDIHTIPLPSP
;
A
#
# COMPACT_ATOMS: atom_id res chain seq x y z
N MET A 1 8.09 -2.42 -20.02
CA MET A 1 9.35 -1.82 -19.52
C MET A 1 9.13 -1.44 -18.07
N GLN A 2 9.95 -1.94 -17.14
CA GLN A 2 9.85 -1.56 -15.72
C GLN A 2 10.28 -0.10 -15.58
N SER A 3 9.51 0.70 -14.86
CA SER A 3 9.89 2.09 -14.58
C SER A 3 11.03 2.10 -13.57
N THR A 4 12.04 2.96 -13.78
CA THR A 4 13.14 3.19 -12.82
C THR A 4 12.61 3.48 -11.40
N PHE A 5 11.46 4.16 -11.30
CA PHE A 5 10.80 4.44 -10.02
C PHE A 5 10.43 3.16 -9.25
N THR A 6 9.87 2.16 -9.96
CA THR A 6 9.48 0.88 -9.36
C THR A 6 10.69 0.15 -8.81
N LEU A 7 11.81 0.17 -9.54
CA LEU A 7 13.07 -0.43 -9.08
C LEU A 7 13.58 0.27 -7.81
N THR A 8 13.65 1.60 -7.81
CA THR A 8 14.06 2.39 -6.64
C THR A 8 13.17 2.09 -5.42
N ARG A 9 11.85 2.02 -5.61
CA ARG A 9 10.89 1.67 -4.57
C ARG A 9 11.15 0.27 -3.98
N ILE A 10 11.36 -0.73 -4.84
CA ILE A 10 11.68 -2.10 -4.39
C ILE A 10 12.99 -2.12 -3.58
N VAL A 11 14.01 -1.40 -4.02
CA VAL A 11 15.29 -1.30 -3.29
C VAL A 11 15.09 -0.68 -1.91
N PHE A 12 14.37 0.44 -1.80
CA PHE A 12 14.05 1.04 -0.51
C PHE A 12 13.24 0.09 0.38
N PHE A 13 12.25 -0.61 -0.16
CA PHE A 13 11.46 -1.57 0.61
C PHE A 13 12.30 -2.72 1.15
N CYS A 14 13.22 -3.27 0.36
CA CYS A 14 14.15 -4.31 0.82
C CYS A 14 15.04 -3.80 1.96
N ILE A 15 15.59 -2.58 1.83
CA ILE A 15 16.46 -1.96 2.85
C ILE A 15 15.66 -1.69 4.14
N ILE A 16 14.48 -1.09 4.02
CA ILE A 16 13.60 -0.79 5.17
C ILE A 16 13.19 -2.09 5.85
N LEU A 17 12.77 -3.11 5.09
CA LEU A 17 12.38 -4.43 5.61
C LEU A 17 13.54 -5.08 6.36
N PHE A 18 14.75 -5.02 5.83
CA PHE A 18 15.95 -5.58 6.44
C PHE A 18 16.26 -4.91 7.80
N PHE A 19 16.34 -3.58 7.85
CA PHE A 19 16.61 -2.87 9.11
C PHE A 19 15.46 -2.98 10.11
N ASN A 20 14.21 -3.06 9.63
CA ASN A 20 13.06 -3.32 10.47
C ASN A 20 13.11 -4.71 11.11
N LEU A 21 13.50 -5.72 10.33
CA LEU A 21 13.68 -7.09 10.81
C LEU A 21 14.80 -7.18 11.85
N LEU A 22 15.94 -6.52 11.61
CA LEU A 22 17.02 -6.44 12.60
C LEU A 22 16.54 -5.80 13.89
N SER A 23 15.84 -4.66 13.81
CA SER A 23 15.27 -3.97 14.98
C SER A 23 14.30 -4.87 15.75
N PHE A 24 13.43 -5.58 15.05
CA PHE A 24 12.48 -6.52 15.64
C PHE A 24 13.19 -7.67 16.37
N ILE A 25 14.20 -8.29 15.75
CA ILE A 25 14.98 -9.38 16.36
C ILE A 25 15.72 -8.91 17.61
N PHE A 26 16.40 -7.76 17.55
CA PHE A 26 17.13 -7.24 18.72
C PHE A 26 16.22 -6.85 19.87
N VAL A 27 15.04 -6.28 19.58
CA VAL A 27 14.03 -5.99 20.60
C VAL A 27 13.51 -7.27 21.25
N LEU A 28 13.19 -8.30 20.47
CA LEU A 28 12.77 -9.59 21.01
C LEU A 28 13.86 -10.21 21.90
N PHE A 29 15.12 -10.11 21.49
CA PHE A 29 16.25 -10.58 22.28
C PHE A 29 16.38 -9.79 23.60
N ASN A 30 16.26 -8.46 23.57
CA ASN A 30 16.26 -7.61 24.76
C ASN A 30 15.13 -7.96 25.74
N ILE A 31 13.92 -8.21 25.22
CA ILE A 31 12.77 -8.62 26.04
C ILE A 31 13.02 -10.01 26.66
N GLY A 32 13.53 -10.96 25.87
CA GLY A 32 13.82 -12.32 26.34
C GLY A 32 14.87 -12.35 27.45
N THR A 33 15.95 -11.59 27.27
CA THR A 33 17.04 -11.47 28.26
C THR A 33 16.65 -10.67 29.49
N ALA A 34 15.84 -9.61 29.35
CA ALA A 34 15.29 -8.89 30.49
C ALA A 34 14.37 -9.81 31.33
N ARG A 35 13.52 -10.60 30.67
CA ARG A 35 12.65 -11.57 31.36
C ARG A 35 13.44 -12.66 32.07
N SER A 36 14.49 -13.21 31.45
CA SER A 36 15.32 -14.23 32.12
C SER A 36 16.08 -13.66 33.32
N ALA A 37 16.41 -12.36 33.31
CA ALA A 37 17.01 -11.65 34.43
C ALA A 37 15.98 -11.14 35.46
N SER A 38 14.69 -11.44 35.30
CA SER A 38 13.59 -10.92 36.15
C SER A 38 13.53 -9.39 36.22
N LEU A 39 14.00 -8.71 35.17
CA LEU A 39 13.95 -7.25 35.05
C LEU A 39 12.64 -6.81 34.38
N PRO A 40 12.09 -5.64 34.76
CA PRO A 40 10.93 -5.09 34.07
C PRO A 40 11.27 -4.77 32.62
N VAL A 41 10.35 -5.06 31.70
CA VAL A 41 10.50 -4.74 30.27
C VAL A 41 10.43 -3.23 30.09
N SER A 42 11.41 -2.64 29.41
CA SER A 42 11.41 -1.22 29.09
C SER A 42 10.22 -0.86 28.18
N PRO A 43 9.44 0.19 28.48
CA PRO A 43 8.32 0.61 27.63
C PRO A 43 8.77 0.98 26.21
N GLY A 44 10.01 1.47 26.05
CA GLY A 44 10.59 1.75 24.74
C GLY A 44 10.74 0.49 23.88
N ALA A 45 11.09 -0.65 24.47
CA ALA A 45 11.18 -1.92 23.73
C ALA A 45 9.80 -2.39 23.24
N ALA A 46 8.75 -2.23 24.07
CA ALA A 46 7.39 -2.55 23.67
C ALA A 46 6.87 -1.65 22.54
N PHE A 47 7.19 -0.36 22.59
CA PHE A 47 6.81 0.61 21.54
C PHE A 47 7.49 0.28 20.20
N VAL A 48 8.80 0.02 20.19
CA VAL A 48 9.53 -0.39 18.97
C VAL A 48 9.00 -1.70 18.41
N LEU A 49 8.60 -2.66 19.26
CA LEU A 49 7.99 -3.91 18.82
C LEU A 49 6.67 -3.66 18.08
N PHE A 50 5.82 -2.81 18.65
CA PHE A 50 4.55 -2.41 18.04
C PHE A 50 4.77 -1.69 16.70
N ASP A 51 5.64 -0.68 16.66
CA ASP A 51 5.94 0.08 15.44
C ASP A 51 6.54 -0.80 14.34
N SER A 52 7.49 -1.67 14.70
CA SER A 52 8.10 -2.60 13.75
C SER A 52 7.05 -3.55 13.15
N SER A 53 6.09 -4.00 13.96
CA SER A 53 4.98 -4.86 13.52
C SER A 53 4.02 -4.11 12.60
N LEU A 54 3.68 -2.87 12.93
CA LEU A 54 2.86 -1.99 12.09
C LEU A 54 3.53 -1.76 10.73
N LEU A 55 4.84 -1.49 10.72
CA LEU A 55 5.60 -1.30 9.49
C LEU A 55 5.65 -2.57 8.63
N PHE A 56 5.81 -3.75 9.24
CA PHE A 56 5.72 -5.03 8.51
C PHE A 56 4.36 -5.21 7.83
N ILE A 57 3.26 -4.92 8.53
CA ILE A 57 1.90 -5.02 7.99
C ILE A 57 1.73 -4.05 6.81
N LEU A 58 2.13 -2.80 6.96
CA LEU A 58 2.01 -1.78 5.91
C LEU A 58 2.85 -2.10 4.67
N LEU A 59 4.08 -2.59 4.86
CA LEU A 59 4.93 -3.05 3.75
C LEU A 59 4.30 -4.25 3.04
N THR A 60 3.74 -5.21 3.80
CA THR A 60 3.09 -6.40 3.25
C THR A 60 1.83 -6.03 2.45
N LEU A 61 0.99 -5.11 2.98
CA LEU A 61 -0.20 -4.59 2.29
C LEU A 61 0.16 -3.85 1.00
N THR A 62 1.26 -3.11 1.02
CA THR A 62 1.76 -2.36 -0.15
C THR A 62 2.26 -3.32 -1.24
N TYR A 63 3.02 -4.36 -0.85
CA TYR A 63 3.47 -5.40 -1.77
C TYR A 63 2.32 -6.27 -2.31
N ALA A 64 1.36 -6.64 -1.46
CA ALA A 64 0.17 -7.39 -1.86
C ALA A 64 -0.75 -6.59 -2.81
N GLY A 65 -0.81 -5.26 -2.65
CA GLY A 65 -1.54 -4.37 -3.53
C GLY A 65 -1.07 -4.43 -4.99
N GLU A 66 0.21 -4.72 -5.23
CA GLU A 66 0.73 -4.89 -6.60
C GLU A 66 0.19 -6.15 -7.28
N ARG A 67 -0.17 -7.18 -6.51
CA ARG A 67 -0.75 -8.43 -7.03
C ARG A 67 -2.26 -8.35 -7.27
N GLN A 68 -2.82 -7.13 -7.36
CA GLN A 68 -4.22 -6.85 -7.70
C GLN A 68 -5.28 -7.28 -6.66
N TYR A 69 -4.89 -7.78 -5.48
CA TYR A 69 -5.88 -8.15 -4.46
C TYR A 69 -6.58 -6.94 -3.83
N VAL A 70 -5.89 -5.79 -3.78
CA VAL A 70 -6.31 -4.64 -2.98
C VAL A 70 -6.05 -3.33 -3.73
N LYS A 71 -7.06 -2.78 -4.41
CA LYS A 71 -6.90 -1.60 -5.28
C LYS A 71 -6.53 -0.32 -4.51
N TRP A 72 -7.04 -0.16 -3.30
CA TRP A 72 -6.87 1.04 -2.48
C TRP A 72 -5.47 1.18 -1.86
N THR A 73 -4.79 0.06 -1.56
CA THR A 73 -3.42 0.10 -1.00
C THR A 73 -2.38 0.55 -2.01
N SER A 74 -2.69 0.48 -3.31
CA SER A 74 -1.80 0.94 -4.39
C SER A 74 -1.91 2.44 -4.68
N LEU A 75 -2.84 3.17 -4.03
CA LEU A 75 -3.04 4.59 -4.27
C LEU A 75 -1.84 5.40 -3.78
N VAL A 76 -1.36 6.33 -4.61
CA VAL A 76 -0.24 7.24 -4.28
C VAL A 76 -0.52 8.01 -2.99
N LYS A 77 -1.77 8.46 -2.78
CA LYS A 77 -2.18 9.14 -1.54
C LYS A 77 -2.02 8.25 -0.30
N PHE A 78 -2.47 7.00 -0.38
CA PHE A 78 -2.38 6.07 0.74
C PHE A 78 -0.91 5.83 1.10
N GLU A 79 -0.08 5.55 0.09
CA GLU A 79 1.35 5.33 0.26
C GLU A 79 2.07 6.52 0.88
N CYS A 80 1.77 7.73 0.40
CA CYS A 80 2.32 8.96 0.95
C CYS A 80 1.92 9.16 2.42
N ILE A 81 0.65 8.94 2.78
CA ILE A 81 0.15 9.17 4.14
C ILE A 81 0.79 8.19 5.12
N TRP A 82 0.73 6.87 4.83
CA TRP A 82 1.26 5.90 5.77
C TRP A 82 2.78 6.04 5.90
N THR A 83 3.49 6.31 4.80
CA THR A 83 4.95 6.50 4.83
C THR A 83 5.34 7.72 5.67
N CYS A 84 4.63 8.85 5.53
CA CYS A 84 4.92 10.03 6.35
C CYS A 84 4.64 9.77 7.85
N MET A 85 3.53 9.09 8.15
CA MET A 85 3.16 8.74 9.52
C MET A 85 4.18 7.80 10.16
N THR A 86 4.55 6.71 9.48
CA THR A 86 5.55 5.76 9.98
C THR A 86 6.94 6.38 10.07
N THR A 87 7.29 7.32 9.18
CA THR A 87 8.55 8.07 9.30
C THR A 87 8.61 8.81 10.64
N LEU A 88 7.56 9.54 11.01
CA LEU A 88 7.51 10.27 12.28
C LEU A 88 7.57 9.33 13.49
N LEU A 89 6.82 8.22 13.46
CA LEU A 89 6.86 7.20 14.51
C LEU A 89 8.26 6.59 14.65
N ARG A 90 8.92 6.29 13.53
CA ARG A 90 10.27 5.70 13.54
C ARG A 90 11.36 6.65 14.04
N PHE A 91 11.22 7.95 13.77
CA PHE A 91 12.08 8.96 14.36
C PHE A 91 11.87 9.06 15.88
N ALA A 92 10.61 9.05 16.35
CA ALA A 92 10.31 9.06 17.77
C ALA A 92 10.84 7.81 18.50
N ASP A 93 10.70 6.63 17.87
CA ASP A 93 11.32 5.37 18.31
C ASP A 93 12.82 5.52 18.48
N SER A 94 13.50 5.99 17.43
CA SER A 94 14.96 6.08 17.40
C SER A 94 15.48 6.99 18.52
N ILE A 95 14.79 8.11 18.77
CA ILE A 95 15.10 9.02 19.88
C ILE A 95 14.87 8.33 21.23
N THR A 96 13.73 7.65 21.40
CA THR A 96 13.37 6.99 22.66
C THR A 96 14.35 5.87 23.01
N VAL A 97 14.72 5.02 22.04
CA VAL A 97 15.70 3.94 22.23
C VAL A 97 17.09 4.50 22.49
N SER A 98 17.46 5.62 21.87
CA SER A 98 18.75 6.27 22.11
C SER A 98 18.84 6.90 23.50
N ALA A 99 17.76 7.54 23.96
CA ALA A 99 17.71 8.21 25.26
C ALA A 99 17.70 7.21 26.42
N ILE A 100 16.97 6.10 26.28
CA ILE A 100 16.74 5.14 27.38
C ILE A 100 17.69 3.94 27.30
N GLY A 101 18.06 3.48 26.09
CA GLY A 101 18.70 2.18 25.89
C GLY A 101 20.08 2.05 26.53
N PRO A 102 21.14 2.64 25.96
CA PRO A 102 22.51 2.40 26.44
C PRO A 102 22.73 2.76 27.91
N ALA A 103 22.12 3.86 28.37
CA ALA A 103 22.27 4.32 29.76
C ALA A 103 21.71 3.33 30.79
N THR A 104 20.66 2.58 30.44
CA THR A 104 20.03 1.63 31.37
C THR A 104 20.67 0.23 31.32
N PHE A 105 21.13 -0.21 30.14
CA PHE A 105 21.60 -1.59 29.94
C PHE A 105 23.13 -1.75 29.95
N CYS A 106 23.91 -0.67 29.86
CA CYS A 106 25.38 -0.74 29.81
C CYS A 106 26.05 -0.35 31.15
N SER A 107 25.37 -0.52 32.28
CA SER A 107 25.99 -0.36 33.59
C SER A 107 26.92 -1.53 33.90
N ALA A 108 27.92 -1.31 34.77
CA ALA A 108 28.99 -2.28 35.07
C ALA A 108 28.51 -3.63 35.63
N SER A 109 27.25 -3.73 36.06
CA SER A 109 26.63 -4.92 36.63
C SER A 109 25.84 -5.77 35.62
N VAL A 110 25.64 -5.30 34.39
CA VAL A 110 24.77 -5.97 33.40
C VAL A 110 25.60 -6.82 32.43
N SER A 111 25.00 -7.91 31.93
CA SER A 111 25.68 -8.82 31.00
C SER A 111 26.04 -8.11 29.68
N PHE A 112 27.26 -8.33 29.21
CA PHE A 112 27.75 -7.75 27.94
C PHE A 112 26.81 -7.96 26.73
N PRO A 113 26.15 -9.13 26.55
CA PRO A 113 25.23 -9.34 25.43
C PRO A 113 24.03 -8.38 25.41
N LEU A 114 23.50 -7.98 26.59
CA LEU A 114 22.40 -7.03 26.72
C LEU A 114 22.80 -5.62 26.25
N CYS A 115 23.99 -5.18 26.65
CA CYS A 115 24.52 -3.89 26.22
C CYS A 115 24.81 -3.88 24.71
N ALA A 116 25.38 -4.97 24.18
CA ALA A 116 25.65 -5.11 22.75
C ALA A 116 24.35 -5.09 21.91
N SER A 117 23.33 -5.85 22.31
CA SER A 117 22.04 -5.89 21.59
C SER A 117 21.29 -4.56 21.68
N SER A 118 21.33 -3.87 22.83
CA SER A 118 20.76 -2.52 22.97
C SER A 118 21.43 -1.53 22.02
N THR A 119 22.77 -1.55 21.94
CA THR A 119 23.53 -0.67 21.04
C THR A 119 23.23 -0.95 19.57
N LEU A 120 23.11 -2.23 19.19
CA LEU A 120 22.72 -2.62 17.83
C LEU A 120 21.27 -2.23 17.50
N THR A 121 20.37 -2.26 18.48
CA THR A 121 18.98 -1.79 18.33
C THR A 121 18.94 -0.30 18.02
N VAL A 122 19.74 0.52 18.73
CA VAL A 122 19.89 1.95 18.46
C VAL A 122 20.34 2.17 17.01
N ALA A 123 21.44 1.54 16.60
CA ALA A 123 21.97 1.68 15.24
C ALA A 123 20.96 1.25 14.16
N ALA A 124 20.33 0.09 14.32
CA ALA A 124 19.34 -0.44 13.38
C ALA A 124 18.11 0.48 13.27
N SER A 125 17.62 1.01 14.40
CA SER A 125 16.47 1.93 14.40
C SER A 125 16.74 3.22 13.65
N TRP A 126 17.91 3.84 13.84
CA TRP A 126 18.33 5.04 13.10
C TRP A 126 18.48 4.77 11.61
N LEU A 127 19.10 3.65 11.22
CA LEU A 127 19.22 3.28 9.79
C LEU A 127 17.86 3.03 9.15
N CYS A 128 16.93 2.42 9.88
CA CYS A 128 15.55 2.25 9.45
C CYS A 128 14.85 3.61 9.27
N ALA A 129 14.94 4.51 10.27
CA ALA A 129 14.35 5.84 10.23
C ALA A 129 14.91 6.70 9.08
N MET A 130 16.22 6.68 8.87
CA MET A 130 16.87 7.41 7.76
C MET A 130 16.47 6.85 6.41
N SER A 131 16.40 5.52 6.26
CA SER A 131 15.97 4.88 5.01
C SER A 131 14.51 5.20 4.69
N LEU A 132 13.64 5.17 5.71
CA LEU A 132 12.23 5.48 5.59
C LEU A 132 12.01 6.97 5.29
N GLY A 133 12.76 7.87 5.92
CA GLY A 133 12.78 9.30 5.61
C GLY A 133 13.28 9.60 4.19
N ALA A 134 14.36 8.96 3.74
CA ALA A 134 14.86 9.08 2.37
C ALA A 134 13.81 8.60 1.35
N TYR A 135 13.12 7.50 1.64
CA TYR A 135 12.02 7.03 0.83
C TYR A 135 10.83 8.01 0.81
N ALA A 136 10.41 8.51 1.97
CA ALA A 136 9.33 9.50 2.11
C ALA A 136 9.62 10.78 1.30
N THR A 137 10.83 11.32 1.43
CA THR A 137 11.25 12.52 0.68
C THR A 137 11.28 12.27 -0.82
N THR A 138 11.82 11.13 -1.27
CA THR A 138 11.80 10.73 -2.69
C THR A 138 10.38 10.67 -3.23
N LEU A 139 9.45 10.08 -2.45
CA LEU A 139 8.05 9.99 -2.82
C LEU A 139 7.39 11.37 -2.92
N VAL A 140 7.60 12.26 -1.95
CA VAL A 140 7.05 13.61 -1.95
C VAL A 140 7.59 14.43 -3.13
N VAL A 141 8.89 14.35 -3.41
CA VAL A 141 9.52 15.03 -4.57
C VAL A 141 8.94 14.51 -5.88
N ALA A 142 8.82 13.19 -6.04
CA ALA A 142 8.22 12.60 -7.24
C ALA A 142 6.77 13.03 -7.44
N ILE A 143 5.96 13.04 -6.37
CA ILE A 143 4.59 13.53 -6.40
C ILE A 143 4.55 15.00 -6.84
N LYS A 144 5.38 15.86 -6.23
CA LYS A 144 5.41 17.30 -6.55
C LYS A 144 5.83 17.57 -7.99
N TYR A 145 6.84 16.85 -8.48
CA TYR A 145 7.30 16.95 -9.86
C TYR A 145 6.17 16.60 -10.84
N HIS A 146 5.49 15.47 -10.63
CA HIS A 146 4.43 15.05 -11.55
C HIS A 146 3.09 15.77 -11.36
N GLN A 147 2.83 16.38 -10.20
CA GLN A 147 1.62 17.19 -9.98
C GLN A 147 1.51 18.34 -10.99
N GLN A 148 2.63 18.89 -11.47
CA GLN A 148 2.66 19.94 -12.48
C GLN A 148 2.09 19.47 -13.83
N VAL A 149 2.33 18.20 -14.18
CA VAL A 149 1.87 17.61 -15.46
C VAL A 149 0.52 16.91 -15.31
N ARG A 150 0.23 16.35 -14.13
CA ARG A 150 -0.96 15.52 -13.85
C ARG A 150 -1.57 15.90 -12.48
N PRO A 151 -2.54 16.83 -12.42
CA PRO A 151 -3.10 17.35 -11.16
C PRO A 151 -3.84 16.29 -10.32
N HIS A 152 -4.22 15.16 -10.91
CA HIS A 152 -4.92 14.06 -10.23
C HIS A 152 -4.03 12.85 -9.90
N ILE A 153 -2.71 13.02 -9.79
CA ILE A 153 -1.78 11.91 -9.53
C ILE A 153 -2.04 11.18 -8.20
N LEU A 154 -2.51 11.89 -7.17
CA LEU A 154 -2.72 11.33 -5.83
C LEU A 154 -3.79 10.22 -5.80
N GLY A 155 -4.77 10.28 -6.71
CA GLY A 155 -5.83 9.28 -6.85
C GLY A 155 -5.48 8.13 -7.81
N ARG A 156 -4.27 8.12 -8.37
CA ARG A 156 -3.81 7.06 -9.26
C ARG A 156 -3.02 6.01 -8.49
N SER A 157 -2.99 4.80 -9.03
CA SER A 157 -2.16 3.72 -8.51
C SER A 157 -0.69 3.97 -8.89
N MET A 158 0.24 3.64 -7.99
CA MET A 158 1.69 3.75 -8.23
C MET A 158 2.15 3.06 -9.52
N SER A 159 1.56 1.91 -9.87
CA SER A 159 1.93 1.16 -11.08
C SER A 159 1.31 1.72 -12.35
N SER A 160 0.23 2.50 -12.23
CA SER A 160 -0.46 3.11 -13.37
C SER A 160 0.21 4.40 -13.88
N VAL A 161 1.01 5.04 -13.02
CA VAL A 161 1.69 6.28 -13.38
C VAL A 161 2.98 5.94 -14.12
N ALA A 162 3.09 6.43 -15.36
CA ALA A 162 4.36 6.46 -16.07
C ALA A 162 5.28 7.52 -15.43
N TRP A 163 6.02 7.14 -14.39
CA TRP A 163 6.92 8.05 -13.65
C TRP A 163 8.06 8.58 -14.51
N PHE A 164 8.62 7.75 -15.39
CA PHE A 164 9.79 8.12 -16.20
C PHE A 164 9.74 7.62 -17.64
N ALA A 165 8.58 7.15 -18.10
CA ALA A 165 8.42 6.84 -19.51
C ALA A 165 8.07 8.13 -20.25
N GLU A 166 9.10 8.90 -20.59
CA GLU A 166 9.04 9.87 -21.67
C GLU A 166 8.97 9.09 -22.99
N GLY A 167 7.81 8.49 -23.27
CA GLY A 167 7.50 8.19 -24.65
C GLY A 167 7.46 9.52 -25.40
N PRO A 168 8.00 9.61 -26.64
CA PRO A 168 7.79 10.80 -27.46
C PRO A 168 6.29 11.11 -27.43
N PRO A 169 5.88 12.36 -27.17
CA PRO A 169 4.48 12.72 -27.13
C PRO A 169 3.89 12.21 -28.45
N VAL A 170 3.04 11.18 -28.38
CA VAL A 170 2.40 10.67 -29.58
C VAL A 170 1.62 11.86 -30.11
N PRO A 171 2.01 12.42 -31.28
CA PRO A 171 1.36 13.63 -31.76
C PRO A 171 -0.12 13.31 -31.85
N ALA A 172 -0.94 14.09 -31.15
CA ALA A 172 -2.39 13.89 -31.05
C ALA A 172 -3.13 14.01 -32.41
N LYS A 173 -2.38 14.07 -33.51
CA LYS A 173 -2.85 14.33 -34.87
C LYS A 173 -3.44 13.10 -35.54
N ASP A 174 -3.01 11.88 -35.17
CA ASP A 174 -3.42 10.66 -35.87
C ASP A 174 -4.04 9.59 -34.96
N ALA A 175 -4.38 9.92 -33.70
CA ALA A 175 -5.27 9.03 -32.96
C ALA A 175 -6.60 9.01 -33.73
N PRO A 176 -6.98 7.88 -34.37
CA PRO A 176 -8.25 7.83 -35.06
C PRO A 176 -9.29 8.22 -34.02
N ARG A 177 -10.02 9.31 -34.29
CA ARG A 177 -11.27 9.54 -33.60
C ARG A 177 -12.06 8.27 -33.90
N LEU A 178 -12.08 7.34 -32.95
CA LEU A 178 -13.19 6.46 -32.73
C LEU A 178 -14.33 7.41 -32.38
N VAL A 179 -14.87 8.05 -33.41
CA VAL A 179 -16.24 8.47 -33.45
C VAL A 179 -16.96 7.15 -33.31
N LEU A 180 -17.22 6.77 -32.07
CA LEU A 180 -18.27 5.83 -31.76
C LEU A 180 -19.53 6.60 -32.17
N SER A 181 -19.79 6.63 -33.47
CA SER A 181 -21.07 7.01 -34.04
C SER A 181 -22.01 5.89 -33.62
N ILE A 182 -22.34 5.87 -32.33
CA ILE A 182 -23.60 5.30 -31.88
C ILE A 182 -24.63 6.18 -32.59
N PRO A 183 -25.41 5.65 -33.54
CA PRO A 183 -26.46 6.41 -34.18
C PRO A 183 -27.42 6.85 -33.07
N LEU A 184 -27.36 8.14 -32.72
CA LEU A 184 -28.23 8.76 -31.73
C LEU A 184 -29.51 9.25 -32.42
N ASP A 185 -30.09 8.40 -33.28
CA ASP A 185 -31.30 8.68 -34.05
C ASP A 185 -32.30 7.53 -33.81
N THR A 186 -32.76 7.29 -32.57
CA THR A 186 -34.04 6.57 -32.28
C THR A 186 -34.33 6.35 -30.78
N LEU A 187 -34.11 7.32 -29.90
CA LEU A 187 -34.79 7.30 -28.60
C LEU A 187 -35.44 8.64 -28.31
N ASP A 188 -36.51 8.87 -29.06
CA ASP A 188 -37.55 9.86 -28.77
C ASP A 188 -38.29 9.38 -27.51
N ILE A 189 -37.74 9.68 -26.33
CA ILE A 189 -38.39 9.42 -25.05
C ILE A 189 -39.49 10.46 -24.88
N LYS A 190 -40.64 10.12 -25.45
CA LYS A 190 -41.91 10.78 -25.18
C LYS A 190 -42.25 10.58 -23.71
N SER A 191 -42.02 11.62 -22.92
CA SER A 191 -42.56 11.83 -21.58
C SER A 191 -44.09 11.65 -21.64
N SER A 192 -44.56 10.46 -21.28
CA SER A 192 -45.97 10.18 -21.05
C SER A 192 -46.12 9.73 -19.61
N ASP A 193 -46.56 10.66 -18.77
CA ASP A 193 -47.22 10.34 -17.51
C ASP A 193 -48.40 9.42 -17.83
N SER A 194 -48.40 8.19 -17.32
CA SER A 194 -49.60 7.41 -16.94
C SER A 194 -49.19 6.03 -16.44
N GLU A 195 -49.40 5.86 -15.14
CA GLU A 195 -49.86 4.68 -14.42
C GLU A 195 -50.17 3.38 -15.19
N SER A 196 -49.75 2.28 -14.55
CA SER A 196 -50.30 0.91 -14.59
C SER A 196 -49.62 -0.20 -15.40
N ALA A 197 -49.59 -1.34 -14.69
CA ALA A 197 -49.47 -2.74 -15.09
C ALA A 197 -48.07 -3.33 -15.36
N LEU A 198 -47.67 -4.21 -14.43
CA LEU A 198 -46.62 -5.22 -14.57
C LEU A 198 -46.75 -5.92 -15.93
N THR A 199 -45.76 -5.73 -16.80
CA THR A 199 -45.47 -6.66 -17.89
C THR A 199 -43.97 -6.95 -17.86
N MET A 200 -43.62 -8.22 -17.66
CA MET A 200 -42.25 -8.72 -17.69
C MET A 200 -41.60 -8.39 -19.04
N PRO A 201 -40.37 -7.84 -19.06
CA PRO A 201 -39.69 -7.52 -20.30
C PRO A 201 -39.20 -8.80 -20.97
N THR A 202 -39.72 -9.07 -22.17
CA THR A 202 -39.20 -10.08 -23.09
C THR A 202 -37.77 -9.72 -23.48
N ILE A 203 -36.84 -10.63 -23.18
CA ILE A 203 -35.42 -10.52 -23.52
C ILE A 203 -35.29 -10.44 -25.06
N PRO A 204 -34.74 -9.36 -25.64
CA PRO A 204 -34.51 -9.31 -27.07
C PRO A 204 -33.43 -10.31 -27.48
N GLU A 205 -33.72 -11.02 -28.56
CA GLU A 205 -32.89 -12.03 -29.19
C GLU A 205 -31.52 -11.43 -29.56
N PRO A 206 -30.40 -12.11 -29.27
CA PRO A 206 -29.06 -11.58 -29.53
C PRO A 206 -28.84 -11.38 -31.03
N CYS A 207 -28.61 -10.13 -31.45
CA CYS A 207 -28.22 -9.79 -32.81
C CYS A 207 -26.93 -10.53 -33.19
N VAL A 208 -27.05 -11.53 -34.06
CA VAL A 208 -25.95 -12.17 -34.76
C VAL A 208 -25.37 -11.13 -35.73
N LEU A 209 -24.25 -10.52 -35.36
CA LEU A 209 -23.48 -9.67 -36.26
C LEU A 209 -22.95 -10.53 -37.43
N PRO A 210 -23.05 -10.06 -38.68
CA PRO A 210 -22.48 -10.76 -39.81
C PRO A 210 -20.95 -10.87 -39.66
N PRO A 211 -20.34 -11.97 -40.09
CA PRO A 211 -18.90 -12.19 -39.98
C PRO A 211 -18.16 -11.06 -40.71
N GLN A 212 -17.43 -10.24 -39.95
CA GLN A 212 -16.53 -9.25 -40.51
C GLN A 212 -15.46 -9.96 -41.34
N GLU A 213 -15.37 -9.58 -42.62
CA GLU A 213 -14.35 -10.05 -43.56
C GLU A 213 -12.94 -9.86 -42.98
N ALA A 214 -12.25 -10.98 -42.79
CA ALA A 214 -10.93 -11.09 -42.18
C ALA A 214 -9.79 -10.63 -43.12
N ASN A 215 -9.93 -9.46 -43.76
CA ASN A 215 -8.99 -8.97 -44.78
C ASN A 215 -7.71 -8.32 -44.24
N HIS A 216 -7.45 -8.36 -42.93
CA HIS A 216 -6.23 -7.80 -42.32
C HIS A 216 -5.29 -8.84 -41.71
N ARG A 217 -5.43 -10.12 -42.04
CA ARG A 217 -4.53 -11.16 -41.53
C ARG A 217 -3.23 -11.22 -42.37
N PRO A 218 -2.03 -11.10 -41.78
CA PRO A 218 -0.78 -11.21 -42.52
C PRO A 218 -0.57 -12.63 -43.05
N LYS A 219 -0.05 -12.77 -44.28
CA LYS A 219 0.05 -14.03 -45.04
C LYS A 219 0.82 -15.18 -44.37
N TRP A 220 1.60 -14.89 -43.33
CA TRP A 220 2.37 -15.89 -42.59
C TRP A 220 1.61 -16.47 -41.39
N ALA A 221 0.47 -15.91 -41.01
CA ALA A 221 -0.36 -16.44 -39.94
C ALA A 221 -1.14 -17.66 -40.45
N LEU A 222 -0.76 -18.85 -39.99
CA LEU A 222 -1.50 -20.08 -40.30
C LEU A 222 -2.97 -19.94 -39.90
N ASP A 223 -3.83 -20.40 -40.81
CA ASP A 223 -5.27 -20.37 -40.64
C ASP A 223 -5.70 -21.48 -39.68
N ILE A 224 -5.47 -21.26 -38.38
CA ILE A 224 -5.93 -22.16 -37.33
C ILE A 224 -7.41 -21.86 -37.12
N SER A 225 -8.27 -22.64 -37.78
CA SER A 225 -9.69 -22.72 -37.44
C SER A 225 -9.81 -23.40 -36.08
N ALA A 226 -9.66 -22.62 -35.01
CA ALA A 226 -9.88 -23.11 -33.66
C ALA A 226 -11.34 -23.57 -33.57
N ARG A 227 -11.58 -24.88 -33.39
CA ARG A 227 -12.94 -25.37 -33.18
C ARG A 227 -13.40 -24.88 -31.81
N PRO A 228 -14.49 -24.08 -31.72
CA PRO A 228 -14.98 -23.60 -30.45
C PRO A 228 -15.25 -24.79 -29.52
N GLY A 229 -14.56 -24.83 -28.38
CA GLY A 229 -14.76 -25.86 -27.35
C GLY A 229 -13.92 -27.15 -27.47
N ARG A 230 -13.03 -27.29 -28.46
CA ARG A 230 -12.16 -28.49 -28.58
C ARG A 230 -10.67 -28.22 -28.39
N ASP A 231 -10.20 -27.05 -28.83
CA ASP A 231 -8.79 -26.74 -28.84
C ASP A 231 -8.47 -25.68 -27.76
N HIS A 232 -7.96 -26.12 -26.60
CA HIS A 232 -7.45 -25.21 -25.59
C HIS A 232 -6.07 -24.68 -26.02
N PRO A 233 -5.86 -23.35 -26.17
CA PRO A 233 -4.66 -22.78 -26.77
C PRO A 233 -3.36 -22.92 -25.93
N PHE A 234 -3.39 -23.66 -24.81
CA PHE A 234 -2.24 -23.75 -23.89
C PHE A 234 -1.88 -25.17 -23.43
N LEU A 235 -2.50 -26.22 -23.96
CA LEU A 235 -2.12 -27.59 -23.60
C LEU A 235 -1.08 -28.13 -24.58
N GLY A 236 0.19 -27.94 -24.19
CA GLY A 236 1.32 -28.66 -24.77
C GLY A 236 1.07 -30.17 -24.77
N ARG A 237 1.24 -30.76 -25.95
CA ARG A 237 1.18 -32.19 -26.27
C ARG A 237 1.79 -33.07 -25.16
N LYS A 238 0.96 -33.78 -24.39
CA LYS A 238 1.32 -35.02 -23.68
C LYS A 238 0.28 -36.10 -23.98
N LEU A 239 0.80 -37.32 -24.11
CA LEU A 239 0.15 -38.50 -24.67
C LEU A 239 -1.20 -38.83 -24.02
N GLN A 240 -2.20 -38.93 -24.88
CA GLN A 240 -3.14 -40.04 -25.09
C GLN A 240 -3.19 -41.14 -23.99
N SER A 241 -4.28 -41.13 -23.21
CA SER A 241 -5.02 -42.34 -22.79
C SER A 241 -6.45 -41.95 -22.35
N GLU A 242 -7.44 -42.45 -23.09
CA GLU A 242 -8.90 -42.46 -22.82
C GLU A 242 -9.29 -43.22 -21.53
N PRO A 243 -10.59 -43.32 -21.14
CA PRO A 243 -11.66 -42.32 -21.14
C PRO A 243 -12.44 -42.30 -19.79
N SER A 244 -13.40 -41.38 -19.64
CA SER A 244 -14.77 -41.63 -19.14
C SER A 244 -15.35 -40.63 -18.11
N VAL A 245 -16.67 -40.45 -18.26
CA VAL A 245 -17.71 -39.98 -17.34
C VAL A 245 -17.97 -38.47 -17.23
N TYR A 246 -19.15 -38.12 -17.77
CA TYR A 246 -19.93 -36.90 -17.56
C TYR A 246 -20.20 -36.59 -16.09
N SER A 247 -20.14 -35.32 -15.69
CA SER A 247 -21.17 -34.72 -14.82
C SER A 247 -21.24 -33.22 -15.06
N CYS A 248 -22.44 -32.75 -15.41
CA CYS A 248 -22.81 -31.33 -15.44
C CYS A 248 -23.23 -30.93 -14.04
N ASP A 249 -22.49 -30.05 -13.38
CA ASP A 249 -23.03 -29.28 -12.26
C ASP A 249 -22.99 -27.78 -12.56
N ARG A 250 -24.20 -27.23 -12.50
CA ARG A 250 -24.60 -25.86 -12.80
C ARG A 250 -24.76 -25.17 -11.46
N GLU A 251 -23.80 -24.36 -11.04
CA GLU A 251 -23.92 -23.59 -9.79
C GLU A 251 -23.68 -22.09 -10.02
N SER A 252 -24.81 -21.39 -10.07
CA SER A 252 -25.10 -20.06 -9.51
C SER A 252 -24.01 -18.98 -9.56
N ARG A 253 -24.09 -18.14 -10.60
CA ARG A 253 -23.45 -16.82 -10.65
C ARG A 253 -24.29 -15.83 -9.83
N VAL A 254 -23.77 -15.41 -8.67
CA VAL A 254 -24.27 -14.28 -7.89
C VAL A 254 -23.69 -13.00 -8.49
N ASP A 255 -24.56 -12.08 -8.88
CA ASP A 255 -24.17 -10.75 -9.38
C ASP A 255 -23.64 -9.88 -8.22
N PRO A 256 -22.45 -9.25 -8.34
CA PRO A 256 -22.01 -8.25 -7.38
C PRO A 256 -22.75 -6.93 -7.63
N VAL A 257 -23.74 -6.70 -6.78
CA VAL A 257 -24.47 -5.44 -6.62
C VAL A 257 -23.52 -4.33 -6.13
N HIS A 258 -23.58 -3.19 -6.81
CA HIS A 258 -23.25 -1.81 -6.38
C HIS A 258 -22.68 -1.61 -4.95
N GLU A 259 -21.39 -1.93 -4.72
CA GLU A 259 -20.65 -1.52 -3.50
C GLU A 259 -19.73 -0.30 -3.73
N ALA A 260 -19.56 0.16 -4.98
CA ALA A 260 -18.57 1.19 -5.31
C ALA A 260 -18.97 2.64 -4.93
N SER A 261 -20.24 2.91 -4.61
CA SER A 261 -20.72 4.28 -4.33
C SER A 261 -20.81 4.62 -2.83
N ARG A 262 -20.68 3.65 -1.91
CA ARG A 262 -20.72 3.93 -0.47
C ARG A 262 -19.37 4.38 0.09
N GLU A 263 -18.26 3.87 -0.43
CA GLU A 263 -16.93 4.20 0.09
C GLU A 263 -16.48 5.64 -0.23
N THR A 264 -16.99 6.24 -1.33
CA THR A 264 -16.67 7.63 -1.68
C THR A 264 -17.34 8.64 -0.75
N LEU A 265 -18.51 8.29 -0.20
CA LEU A 265 -19.31 9.16 0.67
C LEU A 265 -18.78 9.19 2.12
N VAL A 266 -18.22 8.08 2.61
CA VAL A 266 -17.55 8.04 3.93
C VAL A 266 -16.26 8.87 3.93
N PHE A 267 -15.51 8.86 2.83
CA PHE A 267 -14.25 9.63 2.73
C PHE A 267 -14.46 11.15 2.59
N ALA A 268 -15.57 11.58 1.99
CA ALA A 268 -15.94 12.99 1.90
C ALA A 268 -16.28 13.59 3.28
N ASN A 269 -17.00 12.83 4.12
CA ASN A 269 -17.32 13.24 5.49
C ASN A 269 -16.11 13.29 6.42
N TYR A 270 -15.06 12.49 6.19
CA TYR A 270 -13.85 12.56 7.02
C TYR A 270 -12.97 13.78 6.71
N MET A 271 -12.99 14.28 5.46
CA MET A 271 -12.21 15.45 5.07
C MET A 271 -12.86 16.79 5.46
N THR A 272 -14.19 16.82 5.66
CA THR A 272 -14.87 18.01 6.18
C THR A 272 -14.61 18.20 7.67
N VAL A 273 -14.61 17.12 8.46
CA VAL A 273 -14.27 17.17 9.90
C VAL A 273 -12.85 17.68 10.15
N VAL A 274 -11.87 17.26 9.35
CA VAL A 274 -10.47 17.73 9.50
C VAL A 274 -10.29 19.20 9.05
N ARG A 275 -11.20 19.75 8.26
CA ARG A 275 -11.13 21.15 7.80
C ARG A 275 -11.71 22.14 8.83
N GLU A 276 -12.64 21.68 9.66
CA GLU A 276 -13.34 22.54 10.63
C GLU A 276 -12.56 22.69 11.95
N GLU A 277 -11.68 21.74 12.29
CA GLU A 277 -10.80 21.81 13.47
C GLU A 277 -9.62 22.81 13.37
N ARG A 278 -9.47 23.53 12.25
CA ARG A 278 -8.39 24.51 12.06
C ARG A 278 -8.61 25.88 12.69
N THR A 279 -9.70 26.10 13.42
CA THR A 279 -10.02 27.42 14.02
C THR A 279 -9.95 27.48 15.54
N SER A 280 -9.65 26.38 16.23
CA SER A 280 -9.39 26.38 17.66
C SER A 280 -8.05 25.71 17.94
N ALA A 281 -6.97 26.49 17.95
CA ALA A 281 -5.67 26.03 18.38
C ALA A 281 -5.76 25.59 19.86
N PRO A 282 -5.62 24.29 20.19
CA PRO A 282 -5.51 23.89 21.57
C PRO A 282 -4.23 24.49 22.14
N SER A 283 -4.33 25.19 23.27
CA SER A 283 -3.18 25.67 24.03
C SER A 283 -2.24 24.49 24.29
N MET A 284 -1.03 24.54 23.75
CA MET A 284 -0.05 23.47 23.95
C MET A 284 0.19 23.25 25.45
N PRO A 285 0.25 21.99 25.90
CA PRO A 285 0.63 21.70 27.28
C PRO A 285 2.03 22.26 27.55
N ASN A 286 2.17 22.94 28.68
CA ASN A 286 3.39 23.64 29.06
C ASN A 286 4.50 22.62 29.40
N TRP A 287 5.39 22.37 28.44
CA TRP A 287 6.50 21.42 28.54
C TRP A 287 7.52 21.76 29.65
N SER A 288 7.43 22.94 30.27
CA SER A 288 8.30 23.35 31.37
C SER A 288 8.16 22.49 32.64
N VAL A 289 7.10 21.69 32.76
CA VAL A 289 6.90 20.80 33.92
C VAL A 289 7.76 19.53 33.83
N PHE A 290 8.05 19.02 32.63
CA PHE A 290 8.83 17.79 32.46
C PHE A 290 10.33 17.98 32.67
N LEU A 291 10.85 19.20 32.52
CA LEU A 291 12.28 19.50 32.77
C LEU A 291 12.62 19.74 34.25
N ARG A 292 11.64 19.72 35.16
CA ARG A 292 11.86 19.99 36.60
C ARG A 292 11.89 18.75 37.50
N SER A 293 11.61 17.57 36.97
CA SER A 293 11.58 16.32 37.74
C SER A 293 12.87 15.50 37.55
N GLY A 294 14.02 16.10 37.88
CA GLY A 294 15.33 15.45 37.73
C GLY A 294 16.40 15.96 38.70
N SER A 295 16.01 16.54 39.83
CA SER A 295 16.93 17.18 40.79
C SER A 295 16.86 16.61 42.20
N ASP A 296 16.34 15.40 42.40
CA ASP A 296 16.52 14.69 43.66
C ASP A 296 17.85 13.95 43.63
N ILE A 297 18.93 14.73 43.78
CA ILE A 297 20.27 14.23 44.05
C ILE A 297 20.21 13.62 45.46
N HIS A 298 20.04 12.31 45.55
CA HIS A 298 20.29 11.57 46.77
C HIS A 298 21.73 11.84 47.21
N THR A 299 21.86 12.62 48.28
CA THR A 299 23.13 12.91 48.94
C THR A 299 23.64 11.61 49.55
N ILE A 300 24.67 11.02 48.94
CA ILE A 300 25.36 9.85 49.49
C ILE A 300 26.10 10.33 50.75
N PRO A 301 25.83 9.76 51.94
CA PRO A 301 26.56 10.14 53.14
C PRO A 301 28.02 9.75 53.00
N LEU A 302 28.91 10.73 53.10
CA LEU A 302 30.35 10.51 53.22
C LEU A 302 30.65 9.81 54.56
N PRO A 303 31.51 8.77 54.58
CA PRO A 303 31.94 8.16 55.82
C PRO A 303 32.74 9.19 56.64
N SER A 304 32.30 9.39 57.89
CA SER A 304 33.01 10.21 58.87
C SER A 304 34.35 9.56 59.26
N PRO A 305 35.40 10.36 59.51
CA PRO A 305 36.71 9.89 59.94
C PRO A 305 36.70 9.23 61.32
#